data_AF-A0A5C6V651-F1
#
_entry.id   AF-A0A5C6V651-F1
#
_cell.length_a   1.000
_cell.length_b   1.000
_cell.length_c   1.000
_cell.angle_alpha   90.00
_cell.angle_beta   90.00
_cell.angle_gamma   90.00
#
_symmetry.space_group_name_H-M   'P 1'
#
loop_
_entity.id
_entity.type
_entity.pdbx_description
1 polymer ?
#
loop_
_entity_poly.entity_id
_entity_poly.type
_entity_poly.pdbx_seq_one_letter_code
_entity_poly.pdbx_strand_id
1 'polypeptide(L)'
;MTKPPAMQKEAKERADEVSVAFLILLERLPPEARAAFLLHELFGADYREVAAAIGKPATVCRQLVIQAKAQLRDEGPRYTVSREVHLNLLREFARSIEHGDADAMSTLIDDNAILTADGGGKQSPVCAPMIGGQRIARLYLAVSRRYAGKLDVKIAMLNGHWVALRYTSGTLESVQSIETDGTRIVRILVQRNPDTLSRIAALLART
;
A
#
# COMPACT_ATOMS: atom_id res chain seq x y z
N MET A 1 -35.77 14.06 -10.99
CA MET A 1 -35.50 12.73 -10.38
C MET A 1 -34.19 12.80 -9.63
N THR A 2 -34.23 12.99 -8.32
CA THR A 2 -33.06 13.12 -7.46
C THR A 2 -32.55 11.71 -7.12
N LYS A 3 -31.32 11.37 -7.50
CA LYS A 3 -30.69 10.07 -7.17
C LYS A 3 -30.64 9.87 -5.64
N PRO A 4 -30.86 8.65 -5.10
CA PRO A 4 -30.93 8.42 -3.66
C PRO A 4 -29.67 8.88 -2.90
N PRO A 5 -29.81 9.40 -1.66
CA PRO A 5 -28.70 10.00 -0.91
C PRO A 5 -27.54 9.04 -0.59
N ALA A 6 -27.77 7.72 -0.52
CA ALA A 6 -26.72 6.72 -0.27
C ALA A 6 -25.74 6.58 -1.45
N MET A 7 -26.23 6.56 -2.70
CA MET A 7 -25.39 6.49 -3.90
C MET A 7 -24.52 7.74 -4.08
N GLN A 8 -25.02 8.92 -3.67
CA GLN A 8 -24.23 10.16 -3.74
C GLN A 8 -23.14 10.18 -2.68
N LYS A 9 -23.41 9.62 -1.50
CA LYS A 9 -22.42 9.52 -0.42
C LYS A 9 -21.30 8.55 -0.79
N GLU A 10 -21.63 7.37 -1.32
CA GLU A 10 -20.61 6.43 -1.82
C GLU A 10 -19.83 6.98 -3.01
N ALA A 11 -20.47 7.69 -3.94
CA ALA A 11 -19.77 8.32 -5.06
C ALA A 11 -18.85 9.46 -4.60
N LYS A 12 -19.26 10.23 -3.59
CA LYS A 12 -18.46 11.30 -3.00
C LYS A 12 -17.31 10.73 -2.17
N GLU A 13 -17.56 9.71 -1.35
CA GLU A 13 -16.52 9.00 -0.59
C GLU A 13 -15.49 8.37 -1.54
N ARG A 14 -15.92 7.76 -2.66
CA ARG A 14 -15.01 7.28 -3.72
C ARG A 14 -14.25 8.42 -4.41
N ALA A 15 -14.90 9.54 -4.70
CA ALA A 15 -14.23 10.69 -5.32
C ALA A 15 -13.20 11.35 -4.38
N ASP A 16 -13.51 11.41 -3.09
CA ASP A 16 -12.64 11.94 -2.04
C ASP A 16 -11.44 11.00 -1.83
N GLU A 17 -11.64 9.67 -1.81
CA GLU A 17 -10.56 8.66 -1.74
C GLU A 17 -9.66 8.69 -2.98
N VAL A 18 -10.24 8.78 -4.19
CA VAL A 18 -9.49 8.92 -5.45
C VAL A 18 -8.68 10.22 -5.48
N SER A 19 -9.21 11.30 -4.91
CA SER A 19 -8.54 12.60 -4.84
C SER A 19 -7.31 12.57 -3.93
N VAL A 20 -7.40 11.95 -2.75
CA VAL A 20 -6.26 11.82 -1.83
C VAL A 20 -5.19 10.88 -2.40
N ALA A 21 -5.58 9.73 -2.95
CA ALA A 21 -4.63 8.81 -3.58
C ALA A 21 -3.88 9.46 -4.75
N PHE A 22 -4.58 10.25 -5.57
CA PHE A 22 -3.96 10.99 -6.67
C PHE A 22 -2.97 12.05 -6.18
N LEU A 23 -3.30 12.79 -5.10
CA LEU A 23 -2.37 13.75 -4.49
C LEU A 23 -1.09 13.08 -3.99
N ILE A 24 -1.19 11.92 -3.35
CA ILE A 24 -0.03 11.14 -2.88
C ILE A 24 0.85 10.69 -4.05
N LEU A 25 0.25 10.26 -5.17
CA LEU A 25 1.01 9.89 -6.37
C LEU A 25 1.72 11.09 -6.99
N LEU A 26 1.06 12.26 -7.01
CA LEU A 26 1.68 13.50 -7.47
C LEU A 26 2.85 13.95 -6.57
N GLU A 27 2.79 13.72 -5.27
CA GLU A 27 3.88 14.05 -4.34
C GLU A 27 5.19 13.30 -4.64
N ARG A 28 5.10 12.12 -5.26
CA ARG A 28 6.26 11.29 -5.63
C ARG A 28 6.97 11.73 -6.91
N LEU A 29 6.33 12.57 -7.72
CA LEU A 29 6.96 13.17 -8.89
C LEU A 29 8.01 14.22 -8.49
N PRO A 30 9.12 14.33 -9.24
CA PRO A 30 10.00 15.49 -9.15
C PRO A 30 9.20 16.80 -9.30
N PRO A 31 9.54 17.89 -8.59
CA PRO A 31 8.74 19.12 -8.58
C PRO A 31 8.44 19.69 -9.98
N GLU A 32 9.43 19.67 -10.88
CA GLU A 32 9.29 20.14 -12.26
C GLU A 32 8.35 19.24 -13.09
N ALA A 33 8.41 17.92 -12.89
CA ALA A 33 7.53 16.97 -13.56
C ALA A 33 6.09 17.10 -13.07
N ARG A 34 5.89 17.30 -11.76
CA ARG A 34 4.57 17.60 -11.18
C ARG A 34 3.98 18.88 -11.76
N ALA A 35 4.74 19.97 -11.79
CA ALA A 35 4.26 21.25 -12.33
C ALA A 35 3.89 21.15 -13.82
N ALA A 36 4.75 20.52 -14.63
CA ALA A 36 4.48 20.31 -16.05
C ALA A 36 3.22 19.45 -16.29
N PHE A 37 3.07 18.36 -15.53
CA PHE A 37 1.90 17.49 -15.60
C PHE A 37 0.60 18.21 -15.21
N LEU A 38 0.59 18.94 -14.10
CA LEU A 38 -0.60 19.67 -13.63
C LEU A 38 -1.05 20.72 -14.66
N LEU A 39 -0.13 21.57 -15.11
CA LEU A 39 -0.42 22.64 -16.06
C LEU A 39 -0.98 22.09 -17.39
N HIS A 40 -0.39 21.01 -17.90
CA HIS A 40 -0.83 20.45 -19.18
C HIS A 40 -2.10 19.60 -19.08
N GLU A 41 -2.17 18.66 -18.14
CA GLU A 41 -3.22 17.63 -18.12
C GLU A 41 -4.49 18.08 -17.36
N LEU A 42 -4.34 18.95 -16.35
CA LEU A 42 -5.48 19.42 -15.55
C LEU A 42 -5.93 20.83 -15.95
N PHE A 43 -4.97 21.71 -16.26
CA PHE A 43 -5.28 23.09 -16.65
C PHE A 43 -5.33 23.31 -18.17
N GLY A 44 -4.98 22.28 -18.97
CA GLY A 44 -5.09 22.34 -20.43
C GLY A 44 -4.09 23.27 -21.12
N ALA A 45 -3.04 23.70 -20.42
CA ALA A 45 -2.03 24.60 -20.98
C ALA A 45 -1.21 23.90 -22.07
N ASP A 46 -0.87 24.62 -23.13
CA ASP A 46 0.01 24.09 -24.16
C ASP A 46 1.48 24.03 -23.69
N TYR A 47 2.34 23.28 -24.39
CA TYR A 47 3.74 23.12 -23.96
C TYR A 47 4.57 24.42 -23.98
N ARG A 48 4.14 25.46 -24.70
CA ARG A 48 4.80 26.77 -24.70
C ARG A 48 4.41 27.57 -23.46
N GLU A 49 3.14 27.50 -23.06
CA GLU A 49 2.65 28.09 -21.80
C GLU A 49 3.28 27.41 -20.59
N VAL A 50 3.37 26.08 -20.60
CA VAL A 50 4.08 25.31 -19.57
C VAL A 50 5.56 25.70 -19.51
N ALA A 51 6.22 25.80 -20.67
CA ALA A 51 7.62 26.22 -20.79
C ALA A 51 7.88 27.60 -20.18
N ALA A 52 6.99 28.56 -20.46
CA ALA A 52 7.07 29.90 -19.89
C ALA A 52 6.89 29.88 -18.36
N ALA A 53 5.99 29.03 -17.84
CA ALA A 53 5.71 28.94 -16.41
C ALA A 53 6.84 28.30 -15.59
N ILE A 54 7.49 27.25 -16.11
CA ILE A 54 8.51 26.47 -15.37
C ILE A 54 9.96 26.78 -15.79
N GLY A 55 10.17 27.67 -16.76
CA GLY A 55 11.50 28.11 -17.19
C GLY A 55 12.31 27.03 -17.92
N LYS A 56 11.66 26.19 -18.74
CA LYS A 56 12.30 25.11 -19.50
C LYS A 56 11.90 25.15 -20.97
N PRO A 57 12.69 24.57 -21.89
CA PRO A 57 12.27 24.40 -23.29
C PRO A 57 11.01 23.54 -23.39
N ALA A 58 10.11 23.87 -24.32
CA ALA A 58 8.85 23.13 -24.53
C ALA A 58 9.07 21.63 -24.82
N THR A 59 10.19 21.27 -25.44
CA THR A 59 10.59 19.86 -25.66
C THR A 59 10.88 19.13 -24.35
N VAL A 60 11.49 19.80 -23.38
CA VAL A 60 11.74 19.26 -22.03
C VAL A 60 10.43 19.14 -21.25
N CYS A 61 9.54 20.14 -21.34
CA CYS A 61 8.21 20.07 -20.72
C CYS A 61 7.39 18.87 -21.22
N ARG A 62 7.41 18.62 -22.54
CA ARG A 62 6.76 17.44 -23.13
C ARG A 62 7.33 16.14 -22.58
N GLN A 63 8.65 16.05 -22.47
CA GLN A 63 9.31 14.87 -21.92
C GLN A 63 8.95 14.64 -20.44
N LEU A 64 8.92 15.72 -19.64
CA LEU A 64 8.51 15.68 -18.24
C LEU A 64 7.08 15.18 -18.07
N VAL A 65 6.14 15.64 -18.90
CA VAL A 65 4.74 15.15 -18.87
C VAL A 65 4.67 13.67 -19.23
N ILE A 66 5.39 13.22 -20.26
CA ILE A 66 5.41 11.80 -20.65
C ILE A 66 5.96 10.94 -19.51
N GLN A 67 7.06 11.37 -18.88
CA GLN A 67 7.68 10.66 -17.76
C GLN A 67 6.77 10.64 -16.54
N ALA A 68 6.12 11.76 -16.20
CA ALA A 68 5.13 11.82 -15.14
C ALA A 68 3.98 10.83 -15.39
N LYS A 69 3.45 10.75 -16.62
CA LYS A 69 2.38 9.80 -16.99
C LYS A 69 2.82 8.34 -16.91
N ALA A 70 4.09 8.05 -17.22
CA ALA A 70 4.65 6.71 -17.02
C ALA A 70 4.76 6.38 -15.53
N GLN A 71 5.36 7.27 -14.74
CA GLN A 71 5.55 7.08 -13.30
C GLN A 71 4.22 6.98 -12.54
N LEU A 72 3.23 7.82 -12.84
CA LEU A 72 1.90 7.75 -12.22
C LEU A 72 1.12 6.47 -12.60
N ARG A 73 1.37 5.89 -13.78
CA ARG A 73 0.81 4.57 -14.15
C ARG A 73 1.49 3.43 -13.40
N ASP A 74 2.81 3.48 -13.27
CA ASP A 74 3.58 2.44 -12.60
C ASP A 74 3.39 2.45 -11.08
N GLU A 75 3.11 3.63 -10.52
CA GLU A 75 2.87 3.85 -9.09
C GLU A 75 1.39 3.84 -8.68
N GLY A 76 0.45 3.93 -9.62
CA GLY A 76 -0.98 3.81 -9.35
C GLY A 76 -1.38 2.44 -8.80
N PRO A 77 -2.54 2.32 -8.12
CA PRO A 77 -3.02 1.02 -7.66
C PRO A 77 -3.23 0.11 -8.88
N ARG A 78 -2.35 -0.89 -9.03
CA ARG A 78 -2.37 -1.85 -10.15
C ARG A 78 -3.69 -2.62 -10.25
N TYR A 79 -4.43 -2.69 -9.16
CA TYR A 79 -5.72 -3.34 -9.05
C TYR A 79 -6.72 -2.41 -8.36
N THR A 80 -7.91 -2.26 -8.94
CA THR A 80 -9.03 -1.57 -8.30
C THR A 80 -9.87 -2.60 -7.55
N VAL A 81 -9.63 -2.74 -6.25
CA VAL A 81 -10.32 -3.72 -5.39
C VAL A 81 -11.21 -2.96 -4.40
N SER A 82 -12.42 -3.48 -4.14
CA SER A 82 -13.30 -2.86 -3.15
C SER A 82 -12.70 -2.98 -1.74
N ARG A 83 -12.97 -1.97 -0.90
CA ARG A 83 -12.49 -1.96 0.49
C ARG A 83 -12.95 -3.18 1.30
N GLU A 84 -14.14 -3.69 0.99
CA GLU A 84 -14.69 -4.89 1.64
C GLU A 84 -13.93 -6.16 1.25
N VAL A 85 -13.64 -6.34 -0.04
CA VAL A 85 -12.86 -7.49 -0.53
C VAL A 85 -11.45 -7.47 0.05
N HIS A 86 -10.80 -6.31 0.03
CA HIS A 86 -9.47 -6.13 0.64
C HIS A 86 -9.48 -6.49 2.13
N LEU A 87 -10.45 -5.96 2.88
CA LEU A 87 -10.56 -6.20 4.31
C LEU A 87 -10.84 -7.68 4.64
N ASN A 88 -11.66 -8.36 3.84
CA ASN A 88 -11.95 -9.78 4.04
C ASN A 88 -10.71 -10.64 3.78
N LEU A 89 -9.96 -10.38 2.70
CA LEU A 89 -8.67 -11.05 2.45
C LEU A 89 -7.66 -10.79 3.57
N LEU A 90 -7.60 -9.55 4.09
CA LEU A 90 -6.71 -9.22 5.20
C LEU A 90 -7.10 -9.96 6.50
N ARG A 91 -8.40 -10.16 6.75
CA ARG A 91 -8.92 -10.95 7.88
C ARG A 91 -8.56 -12.42 7.76
N GLU A 92 -8.74 -12.99 6.59
CA GLU A 92 -8.36 -14.38 6.33
C GLU A 92 -6.87 -14.58 6.47
N PHE A 93 -6.07 -13.66 5.91
CA PHE A 93 -4.63 -13.65 6.08
C PHE A 93 -4.19 -13.58 7.55
N ALA A 94 -4.77 -12.65 8.33
CA ALA A 94 -4.50 -12.53 9.76
C ALA A 94 -4.81 -13.84 10.52
N ARG A 95 -5.98 -14.44 10.26
CA ARG A 95 -6.37 -15.72 10.87
C ARG A 95 -5.42 -16.85 10.49
N SER A 96 -5.02 -16.96 9.22
CA SER A 96 -4.08 -18.00 8.76
C SER A 96 -2.71 -17.86 9.43
N ILE A 97 -2.25 -16.64 9.73
CA ILE A 97 -1.02 -16.41 10.49
C ILE A 97 -1.16 -16.94 11.92
N GLU A 98 -2.24 -16.57 12.61
CA GLU A 98 -2.47 -16.97 14.01
C GLU A 98 -2.55 -18.49 14.17
N HIS A 99 -3.29 -19.16 13.29
CA HIS A 99 -3.50 -20.60 13.37
C HIS A 99 -2.38 -21.42 12.72
N GLY A 100 -1.47 -20.78 11.98
CA GLY A 100 -0.43 -21.48 11.23
C GLY A 100 -1.00 -22.38 10.15
N ASP A 101 -2.09 -21.96 9.51
CA ASP A 101 -2.75 -22.73 8.45
C ASP A 101 -2.03 -22.49 7.11
N ALA A 102 -1.10 -23.39 6.79
CA ALA A 102 -0.29 -23.29 5.58
C ALA A 102 -1.11 -23.48 4.29
N ASP A 103 -2.17 -24.28 4.34
CA ASP A 103 -3.00 -24.59 3.18
C ASP A 103 -3.90 -23.40 2.85
N ALA A 104 -4.56 -22.82 3.86
CA ALA A 104 -5.29 -21.56 3.70
C ALA A 104 -4.36 -20.45 3.20
N MET A 105 -3.15 -20.33 3.76
CA MET A 105 -2.20 -19.31 3.34
C MET A 105 -1.72 -19.49 1.89
N SER A 106 -1.50 -20.74 1.45
CA SER A 106 -1.13 -21.03 0.07
C SER A 106 -2.25 -20.68 -0.93
N THR A 107 -3.50 -20.81 -0.51
CA THR A 107 -4.67 -20.42 -1.31
C THR A 107 -4.77 -18.91 -1.42
N LEU A 108 -4.54 -18.20 -0.31
CA LEU A 108 -4.63 -16.74 -0.22
C LEU A 108 -3.51 -16.00 -0.97
N ILE A 109 -2.30 -16.55 -1.01
CA ILE A 109 -1.13 -15.85 -1.54
C ILE A 109 -0.85 -16.29 -2.97
N ASP A 110 -0.70 -15.34 -3.90
CA ASP A 110 -0.35 -15.61 -5.29
C ASP A 110 0.98 -16.36 -5.40
N ASP A 111 1.10 -17.25 -6.39
CA ASP A 111 2.28 -18.09 -6.56
C ASP A 111 3.55 -17.27 -6.80
N ASN A 112 3.41 -16.08 -7.39
CA ASN A 112 4.48 -15.12 -7.67
C ASN A 112 4.48 -13.93 -6.71
N ALA A 113 3.75 -14.03 -5.59
CA ALA A 113 3.67 -12.94 -4.64
C ALA A 113 5.06 -12.52 -4.13
N ILE A 114 5.16 -11.24 -3.80
CA ILE A 114 6.40 -10.62 -3.32
C ILE A 114 6.20 -10.16 -1.88
N LEU A 115 7.06 -10.61 -0.98
CA LEU A 115 7.15 -10.06 0.37
C LEU A 115 8.39 -9.18 0.47
N THR A 116 8.18 -7.94 0.89
CA THR A 116 9.25 -6.99 1.17
C THR A 116 9.21 -6.61 2.64
N ALA A 117 10.37 -6.59 3.29
CA ALA A 117 10.50 -6.12 4.66
C ALA A 117 11.47 -4.94 4.72
N ASP A 118 11.18 -3.96 5.57
CA ASP A 118 12.03 -2.78 5.82
C ASP A 118 13.34 -3.09 6.58
N GLY A 119 13.62 -4.39 6.82
CA GLY A 119 14.79 -4.88 7.53
C GLY A 119 14.78 -4.66 9.04
N GLY A 120 13.85 -3.89 9.62
CA GLY A 120 13.82 -3.67 11.07
C GLY A 120 14.81 -2.63 11.61
N GLY A 121 15.46 -1.81 10.77
CA GLY A 121 16.20 -0.62 11.21
C GLY A 121 17.60 -0.82 11.84
N LYS A 122 18.39 0.26 11.73
CA LYS A 122 19.77 0.60 12.19
C LYS A 122 20.93 -0.39 12.10
N GLN A 123 20.79 -1.61 11.58
CA GLN A 123 21.95 -2.41 11.11
C GLN A 123 21.57 -3.68 10.33
N SER A 124 20.33 -3.78 9.85
CA SER A 124 19.89 -4.95 9.10
C SER A 124 20.13 -4.72 7.61
N PRO A 125 20.78 -5.65 6.88
CA PRO A 125 20.90 -5.53 5.43
C PRO A 125 19.51 -5.36 4.82
N VAL A 126 19.42 -4.54 3.76
CA VAL A 126 18.24 -4.46 2.91
C VAL A 126 17.85 -5.89 2.57
N CYS A 127 16.77 -6.39 3.17
CA CYS A 127 16.35 -7.77 3.01
C CYS A 127 15.86 -7.89 1.57
N ALA A 128 16.58 -8.65 0.74
CA ALA A 128 16.17 -8.91 -0.63
C ALA A 128 14.71 -9.41 -0.63
N PRO A 129 13.85 -8.91 -1.54
CA PRO A 129 12.46 -9.33 -1.59
C PRO A 129 12.33 -10.85 -1.68
N MET A 130 11.44 -11.42 -0.88
CA MET A 130 11.11 -12.83 -0.96
C MET A 130 10.05 -13.02 -2.04
N ILE A 131 10.43 -13.70 -3.13
CA ILE A 131 9.55 -14.02 -4.24
C ILE A 131 9.04 -15.45 -4.09
N GLY A 132 7.74 -15.63 -4.21
CA GLY A 132 7.05 -16.91 -4.33
C GLY A 132 6.08 -17.20 -3.19
N GLY A 133 4.81 -17.44 -3.51
CA GLY A 133 3.73 -17.64 -2.53
C GLY A 133 3.99 -18.79 -1.56
N GLN A 134 4.48 -19.93 -2.05
CA GLN A 134 4.84 -21.07 -1.19
C GLN A 134 5.96 -20.74 -0.19
N ARG A 135 6.95 -19.93 -0.59
CA ARG A 135 8.06 -19.53 0.30
C ARG A 135 7.55 -18.60 1.40
N ILE A 136 6.67 -17.68 1.03
CA ILE A 136 6.02 -16.76 1.95
C ILE A 136 5.12 -17.54 2.93
N ALA A 137 4.30 -18.50 2.47
CA ALA A 137 3.47 -19.32 3.34
C ALA A 137 4.28 -20.11 4.37
N ARG A 138 5.40 -20.71 3.95
CA ARG A 138 6.33 -21.42 4.86
C ARG A 138 6.97 -20.50 5.90
N LEU A 139 7.29 -19.26 5.53
CA LEU A 139 7.82 -18.27 6.47
C LEU A 139 6.82 -18.01 7.61
N TYR A 140 5.57 -17.73 7.28
CA TYR A 140 4.53 -17.47 8.28
C TYR A 140 4.21 -18.71 9.12
N LEU A 141 4.20 -19.91 8.52
CA LEU A 141 4.06 -21.16 9.27
C LEU A 141 5.19 -21.31 10.31
N ALA A 142 6.43 -21.02 9.92
CA ALA A 142 7.57 -21.06 10.84
C ALA A 142 7.44 -20.04 11.98
N VAL A 143 6.96 -18.83 11.68
CA VAL A 143 6.69 -17.79 12.69
C VAL A 143 5.58 -18.24 13.64
N SER A 144 4.46 -18.75 13.11
CA SER A 144 3.34 -19.26 13.91
C SER A 144 3.79 -20.36 14.88
N ARG A 145 4.56 -21.34 14.40
CA ARG A 145 5.12 -22.41 15.24
C ARG A 145 6.09 -21.88 16.30
N ARG A 146 6.95 -20.93 15.94
CA ARG A 146 7.93 -20.34 16.87
C ARG A 146 7.26 -19.57 18.01
N TYR A 147 6.11 -18.95 17.75
CA TYR A 147 5.39 -18.12 18.72
C TYR A 147 4.01 -18.70 19.06
N ALA A 148 3.87 -20.02 19.01
CA ALA A 148 2.61 -20.71 19.30
C ALA A 148 2.03 -20.27 20.67
N GLY A 149 0.75 -19.89 20.67
CA GLY A 149 0.05 -19.37 21.85
C GLY A 149 0.48 -17.99 22.33
N LYS A 150 1.40 -17.31 21.61
CA LYS A 150 1.92 -15.97 21.93
C LYS A 150 1.80 -15.00 20.75
N LEU A 151 1.24 -15.45 19.64
CA LEU A 151 1.02 -14.67 18.43
C LEU A 151 -0.41 -14.15 18.41
N ASP A 152 -0.57 -12.85 18.18
CA ASP A 152 -1.88 -12.18 18.06
C ASP A 152 -1.80 -11.23 16.86
N VAL A 153 -2.81 -11.25 15.99
CA VAL A 153 -2.84 -10.44 14.78
C VAL A 153 -4.12 -9.62 14.74
N LYS A 154 -3.99 -8.31 14.98
CA LYS A 154 -5.11 -7.37 14.99
C LYS A 154 -5.18 -6.59 13.69
N ILE A 155 -6.38 -6.28 13.23
CA ILE A 155 -6.57 -5.38 12.09
C ILE A 155 -6.83 -3.97 12.59
N ALA A 156 -6.13 -3.01 12.01
CA ALA A 156 -6.29 -1.59 12.32
C ALA A 156 -6.29 -0.75 11.05
N MET A 157 -6.82 0.46 11.15
CA MET A 157 -6.73 1.48 10.11
C MET A 157 -5.54 2.38 10.39
N LEU A 158 -4.55 2.43 9.49
CA LEU A 158 -3.45 3.38 9.56
C LEU A 158 -3.41 4.22 8.29
N ASN A 159 -3.46 5.55 8.43
CA ASN A 159 -3.44 6.51 7.32
C ASN A 159 -4.49 6.21 6.23
N GLY A 160 -5.66 5.69 6.60
CA GLY A 160 -6.73 5.33 5.65
C GLY A 160 -6.59 3.95 4.99
N HIS A 161 -5.58 3.16 5.36
CA HIS A 161 -5.40 1.79 4.87
C HIS A 161 -5.54 0.75 5.98
N TRP A 162 -6.22 -0.36 5.68
CA TRP A 162 -6.28 -1.50 6.57
C TRP A 162 -4.94 -2.23 6.61
N VAL A 163 -4.45 -2.49 7.82
CA VAL A 163 -3.19 -3.19 8.09
C VAL A 163 -3.39 -4.28 9.13
N ALA A 164 -2.55 -5.32 9.07
CA ALA A 164 -2.42 -6.34 10.10
C ALA A 164 -1.26 -5.98 11.05
N LEU A 165 -1.58 -5.78 12.31
CA LEU A 165 -0.67 -5.56 13.41
C LEU A 165 -0.36 -6.91 14.06
N ARG A 166 0.89 -7.36 13.96
CA ARG A 166 1.31 -8.62 14.57
C ARG A 166 2.01 -8.36 15.88
N TYR A 167 1.49 -8.97 16.94
CA TYR A 167 2.02 -8.91 18.29
C TYR A 167 2.64 -10.25 18.66
N THR A 168 3.77 -10.21 19.37
CA THR A 168 4.39 -11.38 19.99
C THR A 168 4.54 -11.14 21.48
N SER A 169 3.91 -11.99 22.31
CA SER A 169 3.89 -11.83 23.77
C SER A 169 3.44 -10.43 24.22
N GLY A 170 2.46 -9.83 23.53
CA GLY A 170 1.92 -8.49 23.83
C GLY A 170 2.71 -7.31 23.24
N THR A 171 3.88 -7.52 22.65
CA THR A 171 4.67 -6.46 22.01
C THR A 171 4.39 -6.40 20.52
N LEU A 172 4.12 -5.20 19.98
CA LEU A 172 3.96 -4.99 18.54
C LEU A 172 5.29 -5.32 17.84
N GLU A 173 5.27 -6.36 17.02
CA GLU A 173 6.45 -6.91 16.35
C GLU A 173 6.54 -6.48 14.89
N SER A 174 5.39 -6.31 14.23
CA SER A 174 5.35 -5.76 12.87
C SER A 174 3.99 -5.18 12.50
N VAL A 175 4.03 -4.31 11.49
CA VAL A 175 2.85 -3.82 10.76
C VAL A 175 2.93 -4.36 9.34
N GLN A 176 1.84 -4.92 8.86
CA GLN A 176 1.79 -5.60 7.57
C GLN A 176 0.65 -5.03 6.72
N SER A 177 0.95 -4.65 5.49
CA SER A 177 -0.05 -4.30 4.48
C SER A 177 -0.01 -5.30 3.33
N ILE A 178 -1.16 -5.47 2.66
CA ILE A 178 -1.29 -6.36 1.51
C ILE A 178 -1.75 -5.57 0.28
N GLU A 179 -1.22 -5.95 -0.87
CA GLU A 179 -1.82 -5.66 -2.17
C GLU A 179 -2.45 -6.95 -2.72
N THR A 180 -3.59 -6.80 -3.37
CA THR A 180 -4.37 -7.92 -3.91
C THR A 180 -4.94 -7.56 -5.27
N ASP A 181 -5.12 -8.58 -6.11
CA ASP A 181 -5.86 -8.51 -7.38
C ASP A 181 -7.40 -8.66 -7.19
N GLY A 182 -7.86 -8.81 -5.94
CA GLY A 182 -9.25 -9.05 -5.58
C GLY A 182 -9.55 -10.51 -5.26
N THR A 183 -8.63 -11.44 -5.55
CA THR A 183 -8.76 -12.88 -5.26
C THR A 183 -7.60 -13.37 -4.41
N ARG A 184 -6.37 -13.01 -4.75
CA ARG A 184 -5.15 -13.44 -4.06
C ARG A 184 -4.29 -12.24 -3.65
N ILE A 185 -3.42 -12.45 -2.69
CA ILE A 185 -2.43 -11.49 -2.20
C ILE A 185 -1.23 -11.56 -3.12
N VAL A 186 -0.93 -10.46 -3.80
CA VAL A 186 0.18 -10.35 -4.77
C VAL A 186 1.40 -9.66 -4.17
N ARG A 187 1.23 -8.89 -3.09
CA ARG A 187 2.34 -8.27 -2.36
C ARG A 187 2.03 -8.16 -0.89
N ILE A 188 3.06 -8.35 -0.08
CA ILE A 188 3.04 -8.12 1.36
C ILE A 188 4.19 -7.18 1.71
N LEU A 189 3.88 -6.08 2.38
CA LEU A 189 4.89 -5.18 2.93
C LEU A 189 4.92 -5.34 4.44
N VAL A 190 6.10 -5.61 4.99
CA VAL A 190 6.32 -5.83 6.42
C VAL A 190 7.20 -4.72 6.98
N GLN A 191 6.64 -3.90 7.85
CA GLN A 191 7.37 -2.88 8.60
C GLN A 191 7.74 -3.43 9.98
N ARG A 192 9.04 -3.49 10.30
CA ARG A 192 9.57 -3.95 11.59
C ARG A 192 10.47 -2.92 12.27
N ASN A 193 10.73 -1.77 11.63
CA ASN A 193 11.59 -0.73 12.17
C ASN A 193 11.09 -0.25 13.56
N PRO A 194 11.90 -0.39 14.64
CA PRO A 194 11.50 -0.07 16.00
C PRO A 194 11.03 1.37 16.20
N ASP A 195 11.64 2.34 15.52
CA ASP A 195 11.26 3.75 15.60
C ASP A 195 9.86 3.94 15.02
N THR A 196 9.57 3.26 13.91
CA THR A 196 8.24 3.29 13.27
C THR A 196 7.20 2.58 14.12
N LEU A 197 7.51 1.38 14.63
CA LEU A 197 6.59 0.62 15.48
C LEU A 197 6.27 1.35 16.78
N SER A 198 7.26 1.99 17.40
CA SER A 198 7.06 2.77 18.64
C SER A 198 6.10 3.94 18.41
N ARG A 199 6.24 4.64 17.28
CA ARG A 199 5.31 5.73 16.90
C ARG A 199 3.89 5.20 16.67
N ILE A 200 3.75 4.06 15.99
CA ILE A 200 2.45 3.44 15.72
C ILE A 200 1.79 2.97 17.02
N ALA A 201 2.53 2.29 17.90
CA ALA A 201 2.03 1.85 19.19
C ALA A 201 1.53 3.04 20.04
N ALA A 202 2.27 4.16 20.05
CA ALA A 202 1.87 5.38 20.75
C ALA A 202 0.61 6.03 20.16
N LEU A 203 0.40 5.94 18.84
CA LEU A 203 -0.84 6.42 18.19
C LEU A 203 -2.03 5.54 18.54
N LEU A 204 -1.86 4.22 18.50
CA LEU A 204 -2.92 3.26 18.82
C LEU A 204 -3.36 3.33 20.28
N ALA A 205 -2.45 3.62 21.21
CA ALA A 205 -2.78 3.77 22.63
C ALA A 205 -3.62 5.02 22.96
N ARG A 206 -3.78 5.95 22.00
CA ARG A 206 -4.57 7.19 22.16
C ARG A 206 -5.97 7.10 21.59
N THR A 207 -6.33 5.97 20.97
CA THR A 207 -7.62 5.71 20.32
C THR A 207 -8.42 4.72 21.14
#